data_AF-A0A7X6HPW9-F1
#
_entry.id   AF-A0A7X6HPW9-F1
#
_cell.length_a   1.000
_cell.length_b   1.000
_cell.length_c   1.000
_cell.angle_alpha   90.00
_cell.angle_beta   90.00
_cell.angle_gamma   90.00
#
_symmetry.space_group_name_H-M   'P 1'
#
loop_
_entity.id
_entity.type
_entity.pdbx_description
1 polymer ?
#
loop_
_entity_poly.entity_id
_entity_poly.type
_entity_poly.pdbx_seq_one_letter_code
_entity_poly.pdbx_strand_id
1 'polypeptide(L)' 'MNAVTVREHRKIDRLSQAEVADRVGLRQETISAFENQPDRTKLDTLFRILSALNLEIHVVPRGTKSSSWDEEW' A
#
# COMPACT_ATOMS: atom_id res chain seq x y z
N MET A 1 -0.99 -6.06 -6.88
CA MET A 1 -0.89 -4.75 -6.22
C MET A 1 0.33 -4.06 -6.78
N ASN A 2 0.18 -2.90 -7.43
CA ASN A 2 1.31 -2.17 -7.98
C ASN A 2 1.87 -1.26 -6.86
N ALA A 3 3.16 -1.34 -6.54
CA ALA A 3 3.77 -0.49 -5.52
C ALA A 3 3.67 1.01 -5.85
N VAL A 4 3.53 1.34 -7.14
CA VAL A 4 3.18 2.68 -7.61
C VAL A 4 1.89 3.17 -6.95
N THR A 5 0.86 2.33 -6.82
CA THR A 5 -0.41 2.72 -6.17
C THR A 5 -0.20 3.12 -4.71
N VAL A 6 0.60 2.37 -3.95
CA VAL A 6 0.88 2.66 -2.53
C VAL A 6 1.70 3.96 -2.40
N ARG A 7 2.70 4.16 -3.26
CA ARG A 7 3.49 5.40 -3.31
C ARG A 7 2.63 6.63 -3.61
N GLU A 8 1.73 6.53 -4.58
CA GLU A 8 0.86 7.65 -4.95
C GLU A 8 -0.11 7.98 -3.81
N HIS A 9 -0.66 6.98 -3.12
CA HIS A 9 -1.54 7.23 -1.98
C HIS A 9 -0.80 7.97 -0.84
N ARG A 10 0.45 7.59 -0.54
CA ARG A 10 1.29 8.33 0.42
C ARG A 10 1.44 9.81 0.03
N LYS A 11 1.68 10.08 -1.26
CA LYS A 11 1.84 11.46 -1.75
C LYS A 11 0.54 12.25 -1.69
N ILE A 12 -0.61 11.62 -1.98
CA ILE A 12 -1.95 12.22 -1.84
C ILE A 12 -2.17 12.66 -0.39
N ASP A 13 -1.78 11.80 0.55
CA ASP A 13 -1.85 12.09 1.99
C ASP A 13 -0.77 13.09 2.47
N ARG A 14 0.09 13.56 1.56
CA ARG A 14 1.20 14.50 1.80
C ARG A 14 2.21 14.02 2.85
N LEU A 15 2.36 12.71 2.99
CA LEU A 15 3.32 12.12 3.92
C LEU A 15 4.65 11.89 3.22
N SER A 16 5.76 12.15 3.90
CA SER A 16 7.09 11.70 3.50
C SER A 16 7.27 10.20 3.79
N GLN A 17 8.30 9.62 3.19
CA GLN A 17 8.67 8.23 3.48
C GLN A 17 9.10 8.04 4.96
N ALA A 18 9.68 9.08 5.59
CA ALA A 18 10.04 9.05 7.00
C ALA A 18 8.80 9.04 7.90
N GLU A 19 7.82 9.91 7.63
CA GLU A 19 6.57 9.95 8.41
C GLU A 19 5.79 8.63 8.35
N VAL A 20 5.75 7.97 7.19
CA VAL A 20 5.17 6.62 7.07
C VAL A 20 5.96 5.61 7.87
N ALA A 21 7.30 5.66 7.81
CA ALA A 21 8.16 4.73 8.54
C ALA A 21 7.97 4.86 10.06
N ASP A 22 7.92 6.09 10.57
CA ASP A 22 7.78 6.40 12.00
C ASP A 22 6.47 5.88 12.57
N ARG A 23 5.35 6.03 11.83
CA ARG A 23 4.02 5.54 12.24
C ARG A 23 3.98 4.05 12.56
N VAL A 24 4.84 3.27 11.92
CA VAL A 24 4.86 1.82 12.05
C VAL A 24 6.19 1.28 12.52
N GLY A 25 7.12 2.10 13.02
CA GLY A 25 8.41 1.65 13.56
C GLY A 25 9.31 0.96 12.53
N LEU A 26 9.38 1.51 11.32
CA LEU A 26 10.28 1.09 10.24
C LEU A 26 11.36 2.16 10.00
N ARG A 27 12.36 1.83 9.17
CA ARG A 27 13.31 2.83 8.67
C ARG A 27 12.76 3.45 7.39
N GLN A 28 13.00 4.74 7.15
CA GLN A 28 12.65 5.41 5.89
C GLN A 28 13.23 4.68 4.67
N GLU A 29 14.45 4.15 4.78
CA GLU A 29 15.11 3.32 3.76
C GLU A 29 14.27 2.09 3.38
N THR A 30 13.54 1.50 4.33
CA THR A 30 12.65 0.37 4.09
C THR A 30 11.45 0.78 3.23
N ILE A 31 10.90 1.99 3.46
CA ILE A 31 9.81 2.55 2.63
C ILE A 31 10.33 2.86 1.23
N SER A 32 11.51 3.46 1.12
CA SER A 32 12.16 3.74 -0.16
C SER A 32 12.45 2.45 -0.95
N ALA A 33 12.96 1.42 -0.29
CA ALA A 33 13.23 0.12 -0.91
C ALA A 33 11.94 -0.53 -1.40
N PHE A 34 10.85 -0.47 -0.63
CA PHE A 34 9.54 -0.94 -1.08
C PHE A 34 9.04 -0.15 -2.30
N GLU A 35 9.12 1.18 -2.28
CA GLU A 35 8.63 2.02 -3.38
C GLU A 35 9.42 1.87 -4.69
N ASN A 36 10.69 1.46 -4.62
CA ASN A 36 11.56 1.31 -5.79
C ASN A 36 11.78 -0.16 -6.22
N GLN A 37 11.72 -1.11 -5.28
CA GLN A 37 11.99 -2.54 -5.48
C GLN A 37 10.98 -3.43 -4.73
N PRO A 38 9.68 -3.34 -5.08
CA PRO A 38 8.62 -3.99 -4.31
C PRO A 38 8.68 -5.52 -4.33
N ASP A 39 9.21 -6.14 -5.39
CA ASP A 39 9.24 -7.60 -5.56
C ASP A 39 10.06 -8.33 -4.49
N ARG A 40 10.94 -7.60 -3.79
CA ARG A 40 11.78 -8.14 -2.69
C ARG A 40 11.21 -7.84 -1.30
N THR A 41 10.06 -7.17 -1.23
CA THR A 41 9.51 -6.72 0.05
C THR A 41 8.83 -7.88 0.78
N LYS A 42 9.11 -8.00 2.07
CA LYS A 42 8.41 -8.94 2.95
C LYS A 42 6.94 -8.52 3.09
N LEU A 43 6.03 -9.48 3.16
CA LEU A 43 4.60 -9.19 3.37
C LEU A 43 4.34 -8.41 4.66
N ASP A 44 5.10 -8.64 5.72
CA ASP A 44 5.02 -7.85 6.97
C ASP A 44 5.26 -6.35 6.71
N THR A 45 6.32 -6.01 5.97
CA THR A 45 6.61 -4.64 5.60
C THR A 45 5.47 -4.04 4.79
N LEU A 46 4.92 -4.79 3.85
CA LEU A 46 3.76 -4.34 3.08
C LEU A 46 2.56 -4.04 3.99
N PHE A 47 2.16 -4.96 4.86
CA PHE A 47 1.02 -4.75 5.76
C PHE A 47 1.21 -3.57 6.70
N ARG A 48 2.43 -3.36 7.20
CA ARG A 48 2.75 -2.18 8.01
C ARG A 48 2.63 -0.89 7.20
N ILE A 49 3.10 -0.84 5.95
CA ILE A 49 2.95 0.34 5.09
C ILE A 49 1.47 0.62 4.82
N LEU A 50 0.68 -0.40 4.52
CA LEU A 50 -0.75 -0.24 4.29
C LEU A 50 -1.47 0.27 5.54
N SER A 51 -1.16 -0.27 6.71
CA SER A 51 -1.70 0.23 7.99
C SER A 51 -1.35 1.69 8.24
N ALA A 52 -0.10 2.12 7.96
CA ALA A 52 0.33 3.50 8.12
C ALA A 52 -0.43 4.51 7.22
N LEU A 53 -0.90 4.01 6.06
CA LEU A 53 -1.65 4.75 5.04
C LEU A 53 -3.15 4.50 5.11
N ASN A 54 -3.63 3.74 6.10
CA ASN A 54 -5.04 3.36 6.24
C ASN A 54 -5.61 2.67 4.97
N LEU A 55 -4.85 1.76 4.38
CA LEU A 55 -5.20 0.97 3.21
C LEU A 55 -5.40 -0.51 3.55
N GLU A 56 -6.18 -1.19 2.72
CA GLU A 56 -6.43 -2.63 2.82
C GLU A 56 -6.16 -3.36 1.49
N ILE A 57 -5.95 -4.68 1.58
CA ILE A 57 -5.84 -5.58 0.43
C ILE A 57 -7.05 -6.50 0.42
N HIS A 58 -7.67 -6.62 -0.75
CA HIS A 58 -8.72 -7.60 -1.03
C HIS A 58 -8.11 -8.81 -1.75
N VAL A 59 -8.22 -9.99 -1.14
CA VAL A 59 -7.83 -11.27 -1.75
C VAL A 59 -9.10 -12.03 -2.14
N VAL A 60 -9.30 -12.20 -3.44
CA VAL A 60 -10.48 -12.85 -4.01
C VAL A 60 -10.08 -14.05 -4.88
N PRO A 61 -10.97 -15.05 -5.07
CA PRO A 61 -10.72 -16.13 -6.02
C PRO A 61 -10.42 -15.59 -7.42
N ARG A 62 -9.51 -16.28 -8.11
CA ARG A 62 -9.14 -15.91 -9.48
C ARG A 62 -10.34 -16.17 -10.40
N GLY A 63 -10.73 -15.15 -11.17
CA GLY A 63 -11.90 -15.24 -12.07
C GLY A 63 -13.20 -14.69 -11.48
N THR A 64 -13.19 -14.26 -10.21
CA THR A 64 -14.26 -13.42 -9.68
C THR A 64 -14.21 -12.06 -10.38
N LYS A 65 -15.16 -11.80 -11.29
CA LYS A 65 -15.40 -10.44 -11.79
C LYS A 65 -15.91 -9.63 -10.61
N SER A 66 -15.23 -8.53 -10.26
CA SER A 66 -15.83 -7.52 -9.38
C SER A 66 -16.99 -6.87 -10.14
N SER A 67 -18.20 -7.38 -9.96
CA SER A 67 -19.40 -6.65 -10.31
C SER A 67 -19.51 -5.49 -9.33
N SER A 68 -18.98 -4.33 -9.72
CA SER A 68 -19.20 -3.10 -8.96
C SER A 68 -19.46 -1.98 -9.95
N TRP A 69 -20.62 -2.08 -10.61
CA TRP A 69 -21.54 -1.00 -10.93
C TRP A 69 -22.91 -1.66 -11.15
N ASP A 70 -23.56 -2.09 -10.07
CA ASP A 70 -25.02 -2.05 -10.04
C ASP A 70 -25.36 -0.62 -9.59
N GLU A 71 -25.98 0.12 -10.51
CA GLU A 71 -26.53 1.45 -10.28
C GLU A 71 -27.46 1.40 -9.06
N GLU A 72 -27.22 2.29 -8.09
CA GLU A 72 -28.28 2.73 -7.18
C GLU A 72 -28.34 4.26 -7.20
N TRP A 73 -29.33 4.72 -7.98
CA TRP A 73 -29.95 6.04 -8.13
C TRP A 73 -29.33 7.05 -9.11
#